data_AF-A0A8J3MEC5-F1
#
_entry.id   AF-A0A8J3MEC5-F1
#
_cell.length_a   1.000
_cell.length_b   1.000
_cell.length_c   1.000
_cell.angle_alpha   90.00
_cell.angle_beta   90.00
_cell.angle_gamma   90.00
#
_symmetry.space_group_name_H-M   'P 1'
#
loop_
_entity.id
_entity.type
_entity.pdbx_description
1 polymer ?
#
loop_
_entity_poly.entity_id
_entity_poly.type
_entity_poly.pdbx_seq_one_letter_code
_entity_poly.pdbx_strand_id
1 'polypeptide(L)'
;MYCYVDESGNTGANLFDPAQPVLYYGLITSKTNLDVTAEPLLRAARAKLGVERLHANELGVRRLSDVALSLGRFALKRDVRFSLYKIVKPDHAIITFFDQVFDAGLNDAVPWHHYWTPLRYVLVFKVANLFDEETAKAAWAARQETNAARAAEALQGICAALQERLGRLRDARSRELISGALSWAAANPFEIDYGAGNKDSALQISPNLVGFQQVLQYSAIQARKQSRQVRKIVVDRQTQFNGAQGELADIYRRLRGHKQSMGPGMPE
;
A
#
# COMPACT_ATOMS: atom_id res chain seq x y z
N MET A 1 3.18 -20.68 11.25
CA MET A 1 2.96 -19.31 11.76
C MET A 1 1.52 -18.95 11.48
N TYR A 2 0.89 -18.24 12.40
CA TYR A 2 -0.46 -17.69 12.24
C TYR A 2 -0.31 -16.17 12.20
N CYS A 3 -1.01 -15.53 11.26
CA CYS A 3 -0.99 -14.09 11.05
C CYS A 3 -2.39 -13.53 11.31
N TYR A 4 -2.47 -12.41 12.02
CA TYR A 4 -3.69 -11.67 12.31
C TYR A 4 -3.48 -10.23 11.87
N VAL A 5 -4.35 -9.74 10.99
CA VAL A 5 -4.21 -8.47 10.31
C VAL A 5 -5.39 -7.60 10.67
N ASP A 6 -5.11 -6.39 11.09
CA ASP A 6 -6.11 -5.37 11.39
C ASP A 6 -5.72 -4.06 10.69
N GLU A 7 -6.70 -3.22 10.42
CA GLU A 7 -6.56 -2.04 9.58
C GLU A 7 -7.20 -0.82 10.25
N SER A 8 -6.62 0.36 10.03
CA SER A 8 -7.15 1.60 10.60
C SER A 8 -6.91 2.79 9.69
N GLY A 9 -7.86 3.73 9.70
CA GLY A 9 -7.99 4.78 8.69
C GLY A 9 -8.83 4.28 7.51
N ASN A 10 -9.66 5.14 6.92
CA ASN A 10 -10.56 4.80 5.82
C ASN A 10 -9.75 4.08 4.73
N THR A 11 -10.08 2.81 4.50
CA THR A 11 -9.33 1.89 3.66
C THR A 11 -9.54 2.16 2.17
N GLY A 12 -10.46 3.06 1.84
CA GLY A 12 -10.93 3.30 0.49
C GLY A 12 -10.17 4.35 -0.33
N ALA A 13 -10.75 4.56 -1.51
CA ALA A 13 -10.36 5.51 -2.55
C ALA A 13 -10.20 6.97 -2.12
N ASN A 14 -10.63 7.37 -0.92
CA ASN A 14 -10.54 8.75 -0.49
C ASN A 14 -9.14 9.04 0.09
N LEU A 15 -8.23 9.48 -0.78
CA LEU A 15 -6.83 9.71 -0.41
C LEU A 15 -6.58 11.04 0.31
N PHE A 16 -7.46 12.02 0.13
CA PHE A 16 -7.23 13.41 0.54
C PHE A 16 -8.15 13.85 1.68
N ASP A 17 -8.62 12.90 2.51
CA ASP A 17 -9.32 13.22 3.75
C ASP A 17 -8.31 13.70 4.81
N PRO A 18 -8.34 14.99 5.22
CA PRO A 18 -7.39 15.54 6.17
C PRO A 18 -7.54 14.94 7.57
N ALA A 19 -8.71 14.39 7.92
CA ALA A 19 -8.92 13.72 9.20
C ALA A 19 -8.30 12.32 9.23
N GLN A 20 -8.08 11.70 8.06
CA GLN A 20 -7.59 10.33 7.91
C GLN A 20 -6.51 10.21 6.81
N PRO A 21 -5.38 10.93 6.93
CA PRO A 21 -4.36 11.01 5.88
C PRO A 21 -3.50 9.75 5.77
N VAL A 22 -3.60 8.83 6.74
CA VAL A 22 -2.79 7.63 6.83
C VAL A 22 -3.70 6.41 6.94
N LEU A 23 -3.38 5.38 6.14
CA LEU A 23 -3.87 4.03 6.31
C LEU A 23 -2.82 3.21 7.08
N TYR A 24 -3.27 2.50 8.10
CA TYR A 24 -2.44 1.64 8.93
C TYR A 24 -2.81 0.17 8.74
N TYR A 25 -1.80 -0.67 8.77
CA TYR A 25 -1.93 -2.13 8.89
C TYR A 25 -1.18 -2.62 10.12
N GLY A 26 -1.90 -3.23 11.05
CA GLY A 26 -1.33 -3.97 12.16
C GLY A 26 -1.23 -5.45 11.81
N LEU A 27 -0.03 -6.01 11.88
CA LEU A 27 0.22 -7.44 11.71
C LEU A 27 0.70 -8.04 13.03
N ILE A 28 -0.08 -8.97 13.57
CA ILE A 28 0.34 -9.85 14.66
C ILE A 28 0.74 -11.20 14.07
N THR A 29 1.94 -11.66 14.40
CA THR A 29 2.41 -13.01 14.06
C THR A 29 2.64 -13.85 15.30
N SER A 30 2.27 -15.13 15.22
CA SER A 30 2.44 -16.08 16.31
C SER A 30 2.86 -17.47 15.83
N LYS A 31 3.60 -18.19 16.67
CA LYS A 31 3.99 -19.58 16.45
C LYS A 31 2.81 -20.54 16.63
N THR A 32 1.81 -20.16 17.43
CA THR A 32 0.62 -20.97 17.76
C THR A 32 -0.66 -20.26 17.32
N ASN A 33 -1.75 -21.00 17.19
CA ASN A 33 -3.07 -20.41 16.91
C ASN A 33 -3.53 -19.61 18.15
N LEU A 34 -3.63 -18.28 18.03
CA LEU A 34 -4.06 -17.40 19.12
C LEU A 34 -5.55 -17.56 19.43
N ASP A 35 -6.37 -17.94 18.45
CA ASP A 35 -7.81 -18.21 18.67
C ASP A 35 -8.03 -19.34 19.69
N VAL A 36 -7.04 -20.22 19.85
CA VAL A 36 -7.06 -21.31 20.83
C VAL A 36 -6.21 -20.95 22.05
N THR A 37 -4.99 -20.47 21.82
CA THR A 37 -4.01 -20.31 22.91
C THR A 37 -4.20 -19.06 23.76
N ALA A 38 -4.84 -18.01 23.22
CA ALA A 38 -5.15 -16.78 23.95
C ALA A 38 -6.58 -16.78 24.53
N GLU A 39 -7.47 -17.67 24.08
CA GLU A 39 -8.88 -17.67 24.48
C GLU A 39 -9.11 -17.69 26.01
N PRO A 40 -8.39 -18.48 26.83
CA PRO A 40 -8.55 -18.41 28.29
C PRO A 40 -8.24 -17.02 28.86
N LEU A 41 -7.20 -16.36 28.35
CA LEU A 41 -6.83 -15.00 28.74
C LEU A 41 -7.87 -13.98 28.27
N LEU A 42 -8.33 -14.08 27.02
CA LEU A 42 -9.33 -13.18 26.46
C LEU A 42 -10.69 -13.32 27.16
N ARG A 43 -11.08 -14.54 27.55
CA ARG A 43 -12.27 -14.79 28.36
C ARG A 43 -12.18 -14.12 29.73
N ALA A 44 -11.04 -14.25 30.42
CA ALA A 44 -10.83 -13.57 31.70
C ALA A 44 -10.84 -12.05 31.57
N ALA A 45 -10.24 -11.50 30.50
CA ALA A 45 -10.25 -10.07 30.22
C ALA A 45 -11.68 -9.55 29.93
N ARG A 46 -12.45 -10.26 29.10
CA ARG A 46 -13.87 -9.96 28.81
C ARG A 46 -14.73 -9.98 30.07
N ALA A 47 -14.57 -11.01 30.91
CA ALA A 47 -15.29 -11.12 32.18
C ALA A 47 -14.92 -9.97 33.13
N LYS A 48 -13.63 -9.64 33.26
CA LYS A 48 -13.15 -8.51 34.09
C LYS A 48 -13.73 -7.17 33.63
N LEU A 49 -13.86 -6.98 32.32
CA LEU A 49 -14.38 -5.74 31.75
C LEU A 49 -15.90 -5.73 31.56
N GLY A 50 -16.58 -6.87 31.74
CA GLY A 50 -18.03 -6.99 31.53
C GLY A 50 -18.45 -6.77 30.08
N VAL A 51 -17.67 -7.27 29.10
CA VAL A 51 -17.94 -7.10 27.66
C VAL A 51 -17.82 -8.40 26.88
N GLU A 52 -18.56 -8.52 25.78
CA GLU A 52 -18.48 -9.67 24.87
C GLU A 52 -17.25 -9.60 23.93
N ARG A 53 -16.81 -8.38 23.59
CA ARG A 53 -15.66 -8.15 22.72
C ARG A 53 -14.73 -7.09 23.33
N LEU A 54 -13.43 -7.28 23.12
CA LEU A 54 -12.43 -6.27 23.46
C LEU A 54 -12.25 -5.34 22.26
N HIS A 55 -13.09 -4.29 22.16
CA HIS A 55 -13.05 -3.33 21.06
C HIS A 55 -12.74 -1.91 21.56
N ALA A 56 -11.76 -1.24 20.94
CA ALA A 56 -11.28 0.07 21.41
C ALA A 56 -12.37 1.16 21.36
N ASN A 57 -13.24 1.14 20.34
CA ASN A 57 -14.36 2.09 20.26
C ASN A 57 -15.37 1.95 21.40
N GLU A 58 -15.51 0.76 21.99
CA GLU A 58 -16.46 0.51 23.09
C GLU A 58 -15.82 0.75 24.46
N LEU A 59 -14.55 0.39 24.60
CA LEU A 59 -13.85 0.38 25.88
C LEU A 59 -13.05 1.66 26.14
N GLY A 60 -12.57 2.32 25.08
CA GLY A 60 -11.59 3.39 25.17
C GLY A 60 -10.24 2.93 25.77
N VAL A 61 -9.26 3.82 25.75
CA VAL A 61 -7.88 3.52 26.24
C VAL A 61 -7.87 3.20 27.74
N ARG A 62 -8.70 3.88 28.53
CA ARG A 62 -8.74 3.73 29.99
C ARG A 62 -9.08 2.30 30.40
N ARG A 63 -10.19 1.75 29.92
CA ARG A 63 -10.64 0.39 30.31
C ARG A 63 -9.75 -0.69 29.69
N LEU A 64 -9.23 -0.48 28.47
CA LEU A 64 -8.27 -1.41 27.87
C LEU A 64 -6.97 -1.52 28.69
N SER A 65 -6.56 -0.44 29.34
CA SER A 65 -5.36 -0.43 30.19
C SER A 65 -5.46 -1.40 31.37
N ASP A 66 -6.67 -1.69 31.87
CA ASP A 66 -6.91 -2.62 32.99
C ASP A 66 -6.54 -4.07 32.67
N VAL A 67 -6.44 -4.42 31.38
CA VAL A 67 -6.07 -5.75 30.89
C VAL A 67 -4.78 -5.73 30.05
N ALA A 68 -4.21 -4.56 29.77
CA ALA A 68 -3.03 -4.42 28.90
C ALA A 68 -1.81 -5.18 29.44
N LEU A 69 -1.57 -5.13 30.76
CA LEU A 69 -0.40 -5.79 31.36
C LEU A 69 -0.45 -7.33 31.21
N SER A 70 -1.63 -7.95 31.35
CA SER A 70 -1.77 -9.39 31.21
C SER A 70 -1.63 -9.82 29.74
N LEU A 71 -2.19 -9.04 28.81
CA LEU A 71 -1.99 -9.22 27.37
C LEU A 71 -0.52 -9.09 26.97
N GLY A 72 0.18 -8.07 27.46
CA GLY A 72 1.60 -7.84 27.19
C GLY A 72 2.48 -8.98 27.72
N ARG A 73 2.25 -9.44 28.95
CA ARG A 73 2.96 -10.60 29.53
C ARG A 73 2.73 -11.88 28.72
N PHE A 74 1.50 -12.10 28.26
CA PHE A 74 1.18 -13.24 27.40
C PHE A 74 1.91 -13.14 26.06
N ALA A 75 1.88 -11.98 25.42
CA ALA A 75 2.54 -11.73 24.14
C ALA A 75 4.05 -12.01 24.24
N LEU A 76 4.72 -11.48 25.27
CA LEU A 76 6.13 -11.73 25.52
C LEU A 76 6.43 -13.22 25.76
N LYS A 77 5.67 -13.88 26.65
CA LYS A 77 5.87 -15.31 26.96
C LYS A 77 5.68 -16.21 25.74
N ARG A 78 4.86 -15.80 24.77
CA ARG A 78 4.52 -16.59 23.57
C ARG A 78 5.27 -16.13 22.31
N ASP A 79 6.18 -15.16 22.41
CA ASP A 79 6.88 -14.55 21.26
C ASP A 79 5.88 -14.10 20.18
N VAL A 80 4.81 -13.44 20.62
CA VAL A 80 3.86 -12.77 19.73
C VAL A 80 4.51 -11.49 19.26
N ARG A 81 4.62 -11.31 17.95
CA ARG A 81 5.29 -10.15 17.34
C ARG A 81 4.29 -9.27 16.66
N PHE A 82 4.43 -7.97 16.88
CA PHE A 82 3.65 -6.94 16.23
C PHE A 82 4.50 -6.22 15.18
N SER A 83 3.91 -5.91 14.04
CA SER A 83 4.48 -5.08 13.00
C SER A 83 3.42 -4.09 12.54
N LEU A 84 3.83 -2.83 12.33
CA LEU A 84 2.95 -1.75 11.91
C LEU A 84 3.42 -1.23 10.56
N TYR A 85 2.50 -1.17 9.60
CA TYR A 85 2.73 -0.56 8.30
C TYR A 85 1.85 0.68 8.15
N LYS A 86 2.34 1.63 7.37
CA LYS A 86 1.73 2.93 7.16
C LYS A 86 1.78 3.24 5.66
N ILE A 87 0.66 3.73 5.15
CA ILE A 87 0.58 4.36 3.83
C ILE A 87 0.09 5.79 4.04
N VAL A 88 0.91 6.75 3.63
CA VAL A 88 0.48 8.14 3.52
C VAL A 88 -0.33 8.25 2.25
N LYS A 89 -1.62 8.56 2.38
CA LYS A 89 -2.55 8.47 1.26
C LYS A 89 -2.29 9.51 0.16
N PRO A 90 -1.98 10.79 0.47
CA PRO A 90 -1.59 11.74 -0.57
C PRO A 90 -0.36 11.29 -1.38
N ASP A 91 0.64 10.73 -0.70
CA ASP A 91 1.86 10.23 -1.36
C ASP A 91 1.53 9.06 -2.30
N HIS A 92 0.55 8.21 -1.96
CA HIS A 92 0.11 7.09 -2.81
C HIS A 92 -0.35 7.56 -4.20
N ALA A 93 -1.03 8.71 -4.29
CA ALA A 93 -1.45 9.28 -5.57
C ALA A 93 -0.24 9.61 -6.46
N ILE A 94 0.79 10.23 -5.88
CA ILE A 94 2.00 10.66 -6.58
C ILE A 94 2.85 9.44 -6.97
N ILE A 95 3.00 8.47 -6.07
CA ILE A 95 3.75 7.23 -6.32
C ILE A 95 3.09 6.44 -7.44
N THR A 96 1.76 6.30 -7.42
CA THR A 96 1.03 5.58 -8.48
C THR A 96 1.11 6.32 -9.82
N PHE A 97 1.05 7.66 -9.81
CA PHE A 97 1.30 8.46 -11.01
C PHE A 97 2.69 8.17 -11.59
N PHE A 98 3.72 8.24 -10.74
CA PHE A 98 5.09 7.96 -11.15
C PHE A 98 5.23 6.54 -11.70
N ASP A 99 4.72 5.54 -10.98
CA ASP A 99 4.90 4.13 -11.35
C ASP A 99 4.25 3.78 -12.68
N GLN A 100 3.24 4.53 -13.14
CA GLN A 100 2.61 4.35 -14.46
C GLN A 100 3.29 5.20 -15.53
N VAL A 101 3.48 6.50 -15.28
CA VAL A 101 3.99 7.43 -16.29
C VAL A 101 5.48 7.25 -16.55
N PHE A 102 6.24 6.80 -15.55
CA PHE A 102 7.69 6.65 -15.64
C PHE A 102 8.14 5.19 -15.79
N ASP A 103 7.20 4.24 -15.98
CA ASP A 103 7.57 2.85 -16.23
C ASP A 103 8.34 2.73 -17.55
N ALA A 104 9.60 2.32 -17.49
CA ALA A 104 10.43 2.16 -18.68
C ALA A 104 10.02 0.97 -19.57
N GLY A 105 9.06 0.15 -19.14
CA GLY A 105 8.38 -0.85 -19.97
C GLY A 105 7.15 -0.32 -20.71
N LEU A 106 6.65 0.86 -20.35
CA LEU A 106 5.50 1.52 -20.99
C LEU A 106 5.87 2.82 -21.69
N ASN A 107 6.81 3.58 -21.13
CA ASN A 107 7.23 4.89 -21.62
C ASN A 107 8.66 4.85 -22.17
N ASP A 108 8.78 4.82 -23.50
CA ASP A 108 10.06 4.73 -24.21
C ASP A 108 11.00 5.92 -23.96
N ALA A 109 10.46 7.05 -23.49
CA ALA A 109 11.29 8.21 -23.13
C ALA A 109 12.02 8.03 -21.79
N VAL A 110 11.71 6.99 -21.01
CA VAL A 110 12.36 6.72 -19.73
C VAL A 110 13.43 5.64 -19.89
N PRO A 111 14.72 5.97 -19.65
CA PRO A 111 15.77 4.96 -19.73
C PRO A 111 15.60 3.87 -18.67
N TRP A 112 15.86 2.63 -19.06
CA TRP A 112 15.71 1.44 -18.19
C TRP A 112 16.30 1.62 -16.78
N HIS A 113 17.53 2.13 -16.69
CA HIS A 113 18.24 2.28 -15.41
C HIS A 113 17.60 3.31 -14.48
N HIS A 114 16.81 4.25 -15.01
CA HIS A 114 16.13 5.26 -14.21
C HIS A 114 14.87 4.72 -13.53
N TYR A 115 14.24 3.68 -14.06
CA TYR A 115 13.06 3.06 -13.45
C TYR A 115 13.35 1.72 -12.75
N TRP A 116 14.13 0.84 -13.38
CA TRP A 116 14.36 -0.52 -12.87
C TRP A 116 15.48 -0.63 -11.83
N THR A 117 16.03 0.49 -11.35
CA THR A 117 17.05 0.52 -10.29
C THR A 117 16.65 1.49 -9.18
N PRO A 118 17.34 1.52 -8.03
CA PRO A 118 17.07 2.49 -6.95
C PRO A 118 17.13 3.97 -7.36
N LEU A 119 17.65 4.30 -8.55
CA LEU A 119 17.55 5.65 -9.11
C LEU A 119 16.10 6.13 -9.25
N ARG A 120 15.12 5.23 -9.38
CA ARG A 120 13.69 5.57 -9.42
C ARG A 120 13.25 6.37 -8.20
N TYR A 121 13.81 6.07 -7.02
CA TYR A 121 13.42 6.77 -5.79
C TYR A 121 13.84 8.24 -5.84
N VAL A 122 15.02 8.54 -6.39
CA VAL A 122 15.49 9.91 -6.59
C VAL A 122 14.56 10.65 -7.57
N LEU A 123 14.11 9.97 -8.63
CA LEU A 123 13.18 10.55 -9.59
C LEU A 123 11.78 10.77 -9.01
N VAL A 124 11.24 9.81 -8.25
CA VAL A 124 9.97 9.96 -7.51
C VAL A 124 9.99 11.23 -6.66
N PHE A 125 11.04 11.44 -5.87
CA PHE A 125 11.14 12.65 -5.04
C PHE A 125 11.17 13.93 -5.87
N LYS A 126 11.84 13.93 -7.03
CA LYS A 126 11.89 15.10 -7.91
C LYS A 126 10.53 15.37 -8.56
N VAL A 127 9.85 14.33 -9.03
CA VAL A 127 8.48 14.43 -9.57
C VAL A 127 7.52 14.91 -8.49
N ALA A 128 7.61 14.38 -7.26
CA ALA A 128 6.78 14.81 -6.14
C ALA A 128 6.90 16.33 -5.84
N ASN A 129 8.07 16.94 -6.03
CA ASN A 129 8.25 18.39 -5.86
C ASN A 129 7.51 19.25 -6.91
N LEU A 130 7.04 18.64 -8.01
CA LEU A 130 6.24 19.31 -9.03
C LEU A 130 4.73 19.30 -8.70
N PHE A 131 4.30 18.38 -7.84
CA PHE A 131 2.92 18.25 -7.43
C PHE A 131 2.54 19.31 -6.39
N ASP A 132 1.31 19.81 -6.54
CA ASP A 132 0.53 20.39 -5.45
C ASP A 132 -0.66 19.48 -5.14
N GLU A 133 -1.45 19.83 -4.13
CA GLU A 133 -2.60 19.03 -3.70
C GLU A 133 -3.64 18.88 -4.81
N GLU A 134 -3.88 19.93 -5.61
CA GLU A 134 -4.85 19.91 -6.71
C GLU A 134 -4.44 18.92 -7.81
N THR A 135 -3.17 18.98 -8.23
CA THR A 135 -2.63 18.07 -9.25
C THR A 135 -2.61 16.63 -8.75
N ALA A 136 -2.33 16.41 -7.45
CA ALA A 136 -2.36 15.09 -6.85
C ALA A 136 -3.77 14.50 -6.82
N LYS A 137 -4.78 15.33 -6.49
CA LYS A 137 -6.20 14.95 -6.56
C LYS A 137 -6.61 14.61 -7.98
N ALA A 138 -6.22 15.42 -8.96
CA ALA A 138 -6.49 15.17 -10.37
C ALA A 138 -5.85 13.85 -10.85
N ALA A 139 -4.59 13.61 -10.49
CA ALA A 139 -3.88 12.38 -10.82
C ALA A 139 -4.54 11.14 -10.23
N TRP A 140 -5.02 11.22 -8.99
CA TRP A 140 -5.76 10.11 -8.40
C TRP A 140 -7.13 9.90 -9.06
N ALA A 141 -7.90 10.97 -9.27
CA ALA A 141 -9.20 10.88 -9.94
C ALA A 141 -9.08 10.25 -11.34
N ALA A 142 -8.08 10.67 -12.12
CA ALA A 142 -7.78 10.10 -13.42
C ALA A 142 -7.36 8.62 -13.33
N ARG A 143 -6.59 8.23 -12.30
CA ARG A 143 -6.20 6.83 -12.09
C ARG A 143 -7.41 5.93 -11.80
N GLN A 144 -8.44 6.47 -11.14
CA GLN A 144 -9.67 5.74 -10.84
C GLN A 144 -10.70 5.75 -11.97
N GLU A 145 -10.47 6.54 -13.01
CA GLU A 145 -11.38 6.66 -14.12
C GLU A 145 -11.50 5.32 -14.87
N THR A 146 -12.73 5.01 -15.26
CA THR A 146 -13.09 3.77 -15.96
C THR A 146 -13.23 3.99 -17.47
N ASN A 147 -13.48 5.23 -17.89
CA ASN A 147 -13.51 5.60 -19.28
C ASN A 147 -12.11 6.01 -19.76
N ALA A 148 -11.54 5.22 -20.67
CA ALA A 148 -10.18 5.44 -21.18
C ALA A 148 -9.98 6.83 -21.81
N ALA A 149 -10.96 7.36 -22.54
CA ALA A 149 -10.84 8.68 -23.18
C ALA A 149 -10.77 9.82 -22.14
N ARG A 150 -11.62 9.76 -21.10
CA ARG A 150 -11.56 10.74 -19.99
C ARG A 150 -10.27 10.63 -19.19
N ALA A 151 -9.78 9.41 -18.97
CA ALA A 151 -8.51 9.18 -18.29
C ALA A 151 -7.33 9.75 -19.11
N ALA A 152 -7.35 9.55 -20.43
CA ALA A 152 -6.35 10.08 -21.35
C ALA A 152 -6.32 11.61 -21.38
N GLU A 153 -7.49 12.26 -21.51
CA GLU A 153 -7.61 13.72 -21.46
C GLU A 153 -7.10 14.29 -20.13
N ALA A 154 -7.47 13.67 -19.00
CA ALA A 154 -7.01 14.08 -17.69
C ALA A 154 -5.49 13.90 -17.54
N LEU A 155 -4.92 12.78 -18.00
CA LEU A 155 -3.48 12.53 -17.99
C LEU A 155 -2.72 13.62 -18.76
N GLN A 156 -3.22 14.01 -19.94
CA GLN A 156 -2.63 15.09 -20.72
C GLN A 156 -2.61 16.41 -19.95
N GLY A 157 -3.73 16.78 -19.31
CA GLY A 157 -3.83 17.97 -18.48
C GLY A 157 -2.86 17.95 -17.29
N ILE A 158 -2.73 16.80 -16.61
CA ILE A 158 -1.77 16.62 -15.51
C ILE A 158 -0.34 16.78 -16.02
N CYS A 159 0.01 16.14 -17.15
CA CYS A 159 1.34 16.25 -17.73
C CYS A 159 1.68 17.70 -18.08
N ALA A 160 0.75 18.45 -18.68
CA ALA A 160 0.93 19.88 -18.97
C ALA A 160 1.18 20.70 -17.70
N ALA A 161 0.37 20.52 -16.66
CA ALA A 161 0.53 21.23 -15.39
C ALA A 161 1.88 20.94 -14.71
N LEU A 162 2.37 19.70 -14.80
CA LEU A 162 3.69 19.34 -14.28
C LEU A 162 4.83 19.92 -15.13
N GLN A 163 4.66 20.02 -16.46
CA GLN A 163 5.66 20.63 -17.34
C GLN A 163 5.90 22.10 -17.02
N GLU A 164 4.84 22.87 -16.75
CA GLU A 164 4.95 24.29 -16.37
C GLU A 164 5.80 24.50 -15.10
N ARG A 165 5.91 23.46 -14.26
CA ARG A 165 6.58 23.51 -12.96
C ARG A 165 7.99 22.95 -13.00
N LEU A 166 8.48 22.47 -14.16
CA LEU A 166 9.84 21.93 -14.31
C LEU A 166 10.93 22.90 -13.85
N GLY A 167 10.68 24.21 -13.94
CA GLY A 167 11.58 25.25 -13.43
C GLY A 167 11.89 25.15 -11.91
N ARG A 168 11.05 24.46 -11.13
CA ARG A 168 11.30 24.18 -9.70
C ARG A 168 12.50 23.24 -9.50
N LEU A 169 12.85 22.45 -10.51
CA LEU A 169 14.00 21.55 -10.47
C LEU A 169 15.27 22.29 -10.91
N ARG A 170 16.27 22.26 -10.03
CA ARG A 170 17.58 22.89 -10.30
C ARG A 170 18.44 22.08 -11.27
N ASP A 171 18.36 20.75 -11.18
CA ASP A 171 19.19 19.84 -11.97
C ASP A 171 18.71 19.76 -13.42
N ALA A 172 19.58 20.18 -14.36
CA ALA A 172 19.24 20.23 -15.78
C ALA A 172 18.92 18.85 -16.35
N ARG A 173 19.67 17.81 -15.95
CA ARG A 173 19.44 16.44 -16.42
C ARG A 173 18.09 15.91 -15.96
N SER A 174 17.69 16.22 -14.72
CA SER A 174 16.37 15.84 -14.21
C SER A 174 15.24 16.55 -14.95
N ARG A 175 15.42 17.83 -15.30
CA ARG A 175 14.42 18.54 -16.12
C ARG A 175 14.26 17.88 -17.47
N GLU A 176 15.36 17.55 -18.14
CA GLU A 176 15.33 16.87 -19.44
C GLU A 176 14.60 15.51 -19.35
N LEU A 177 14.98 14.67 -18.40
CA LEU A 177 14.39 13.33 -18.21
C LEU A 177 12.90 13.40 -17.87
N ILE A 178 12.53 14.25 -16.91
CA ILE A 178 11.13 14.39 -16.48
C ILE A 178 10.31 15.04 -17.59
N SER A 179 10.84 16.05 -18.28
CA SER A 179 10.16 16.64 -19.43
C SER A 179 9.94 15.62 -20.54
N GLY A 180 10.93 14.79 -20.86
CA GLY A 180 10.81 13.75 -21.87
C GLY A 180 9.71 12.75 -21.53
N ALA A 181 9.70 12.24 -20.29
CA ALA A 181 8.70 11.31 -19.81
C ALA A 181 7.27 11.89 -19.88
N LEU A 182 7.10 13.14 -19.39
CA LEU A 182 5.80 13.83 -19.41
C LEU A 182 5.31 14.13 -20.83
N SER A 183 6.21 14.58 -21.72
CA SER A 183 5.87 14.85 -23.12
C SER A 183 5.45 13.59 -23.85
N TRP A 184 6.15 12.48 -23.62
CA TRP A 184 5.82 11.20 -24.23
C TRP A 184 4.46 10.69 -23.74
N ALA A 185 4.21 10.74 -22.43
CA ALA A 185 2.92 10.31 -21.86
C ALA A 185 1.74 11.17 -22.33
N ALA A 186 1.95 12.47 -22.52
CA ALA A 186 0.93 13.37 -23.07
C ALA A 186 0.65 13.09 -24.56
N ALA A 187 1.65 12.67 -25.33
CA ALA A 187 1.52 12.31 -26.73
C ALA A 187 0.89 10.91 -26.93
N ASN A 188 1.15 9.97 -26.00
CA ASN A 188 0.73 8.57 -26.08
C ASN A 188 -0.12 8.14 -24.87
N PRO A 189 -1.21 8.85 -24.52
CA PRO A 189 -1.93 8.62 -23.26
C PRO A 189 -2.65 7.27 -23.22
N PHE A 190 -3.01 6.71 -24.39
CA PHE A 190 -3.62 5.38 -24.50
C PHE A 190 -2.61 4.23 -24.37
N GLU A 191 -1.32 4.48 -24.65
CA GLU A 191 -0.26 3.48 -24.44
C GLU A 191 0.12 3.36 -22.97
N ILE A 192 0.03 4.47 -22.22
CA ILE A 192 0.20 4.47 -20.77
C ILE A 192 -0.93 3.70 -20.05
N ASP A 193 -2.13 3.67 -20.62
CA ASP A 193 -3.33 3.07 -20.01
C ASP A 193 -3.54 3.48 -18.54
N TYR A 194 -3.51 4.79 -18.29
CA TYR A 194 -3.46 5.33 -16.93
C TYR A 194 -4.72 5.05 -16.10
N GLY A 195 -5.89 4.94 -16.72
CA GLY A 195 -7.15 4.69 -16.00
C GLY A 195 -7.19 3.30 -15.37
N ALA A 196 -8.14 3.06 -14.46
CA ALA A 196 -8.38 1.72 -13.93
C ALA A 196 -9.15 0.85 -14.93
N GLY A 197 -9.90 1.48 -15.85
CA GLY A 197 -10.73 0.83 -16.87
C GLY A 197 -12.00 0.18 -16.31
N ASN A 198 -11.93 -0.44 -15.13
CA ASN A 198 -13.08 -1.03 -14.45
C ASN A 198 -12.95 -0.95 -12.92
N LYS A 199 -14.04 -1.28 -12.21
CA LYS A 199 -14.13 -1.17 -10.75
C LYS A 199 -13.24 -2.18 -10.01
N ASP A 200 -13.04 -3.36 -10.57
CA ASP A 200 -12.22 -4.40 -9.92
C ASP A 200 -10.74 -4.01 -9.98
N SER A 201 -10.26 -3.57 -11.14
CA SER A 201 -8.93 -2.96 -11.30
C SER A 201 -8.73 -1.75 -10.38
N ALA A 202 -9.77 -0.93 -10.17
CA ALA A 202 -9.70 0.20 -9.24
C ALA A 202 -9.47 -0.25 -7.77
N LEU A 203 -9.98 -1.42 -7.38
CA LEU A 203 -9.68 -2.01 -6.07
C LEU A 203 -8.24 -2.52 -6.00
N GLN A 204 -7.70 -3.04 -7.11
CA GLN A 204 -6.32 -3.56 -7.18
C GLN A 204 -5.25 -2.48 -6.97
N ILE A 205 -5.55 -1.24 -7.34
CA ILE A 205 -4.64 -0.08 -7.17
C ILE A 205 -4.87 0.70 -5.86
N SER A 206 -5.78 0.20 -5.01
CA SER A 206 -6.14 0.89 -3.77
C SER A 206 -4.98 0.88 -2.75
N PRO A 207 -4.90 1.89 -1.87
CA PRO A 207 -3.96 1.87 -0.75
C PRO A 207 -4.12 0.63 0.13
N ASN A 208 -5.36 0.13 0.27
CA ASN A 208 -5.64 -1.11 0.98
C ASN A 208 -4.80 -2.24 0.40
N LEU A 209 -4.93 -2.52 -0.90
CA LEU A 209 -4.25 -3.67 -1.47
C LEU A 209 -2.73 -3.53 -1.44
N VAL A 210 -2.20 -2.33 -1.68
CA VAL A 210 -0.75 -2.05 -1.55
C VAL A 210 -0.26 -2.30 -0.12
N GLY A 211 -1.02 -1.90 0.89
CA GLY A 211 -0.68 -2.18 2.29
C GLY A 211 -0.70 -3.67 2.60
N PHE A 212 -1.66 -4.40 2.02
CA PHE A 212 -1.77 -5.84 2.19
C PHE A 212 -0.60 -6.59 1.52
N GLN A 213 -0.06 -6.11 0.40
CA GLN A 213 1.16 -6.67 -0.21
C GLN A 213 2.34 -6.66 0.80
N GLN A 214 2.52 -5.57 1.54
CA GLN A 214 3.55 -5.48 2.57
C GLN A 214 3.32 -6.49 3.71
N VAL A 215 2.07 -6.68 4.13
CA VAL A 215 1.69 -7.69 5.12
C VAL A 215 2.06 -9.11 4.66
N LEU A 216 1.80 -9.45 3.39
CA LEU A 216 2.15 -10.74 2.81
C LEU A 216 3.67 -10.93 2.75
N GLN A 217 4.40 -9.94 2.25
CA GLN A 217 5.86 -9.97 2.14
C GLN A 217 6.51 -10.18 3.51
N TYR A 218 6.13 -9.39 4.51
CA TYR A 218 6.70 -9.52 5.85
C TYR A 218 6.28 -10.80 6.57
N SER A 219 5.04 -11.27 6.36
CA SER A 219 4.61 -12.59 6.85
C SER A 219 5.51 -13.68 6.28
N ALA A 220 5.87 -13.61 4.99
CA ALA A 220 6.80 -14.54 4.36
C ALA A 220 8.23 -14.41 4.92
N ILE A 221 8.75 -13.19 5.08
CA ILE A 221 10.08 -12.93 5.68
C ILE A 221 10.17 -13.50 7.10
N GLN A 222 9.17 -13.22 7.95
CA GLN A 222 9.14 -13.72 9.33
C GLN A 222 9.01 -15.24 9.36
N ALA A 223 8.18 -15.82 8.49
CA ALA A 223 8.03 -17.27 8.37
C ALA A 223 9.37 -17.94 7.99
N ARG A 224 10.11 -17.38 7.01
CA ARG A 224 11.45 -17.84 6.63
C ARG A 224 12.45 -17.71 7.77
N LYS A 225 12.53 -16.55 8.45
CA LYS A 225 13.41 -16.34 9.61
C LYS A 225 13.17 -17.34 10.75
N GLN A 226 11.94 -17.83 10.87
CA GLN A 226 11.56 -18.81 11.89
C GLN A 226 11.54 -20.26 11.37
N SER A 227 11.98 -20.52 10.14
CA SER A 227 11.91 -21.84 9.48
C SER A 227 10.51 -22.47 9.55
N ARG A 228 9.48 -21.67 9.29
CA ARG A 228 8.06 -22.06 9.37
C ARG A 228 7.31 -21.70 8.11
N GLN A 229 6.19 -22.38 7.88
CA GLN A 229 5.21 -21.97 6.88
C GLN A 229 4.12 -21.11 7.52
N VAL A 230 3.55 -20.17 6.76
CA VAL A 230 2.32 -19.46 7.14
C VAL A 230 1.16 -20.44 6.96
N ARG A 231 0.42 -20.69 8.04
CA ARG A 231 -0.70 -21.65 8.06
C ARG A 231 -2.04 -20.99 7.83
N LYS A 232 -2.22 -19.78 8.33
CA LYS A 232 -3.46 -19.01 8.24
C LYS A 232 -3.13 -17.53 8.35
N ILE A 233 -3.79 -16.73 7.51
CA ILE A 233 -3.86 -15.29 7.63
C ILE A 233 -5.32 -14.98 7.94
N VAL A 234 -5.56 -14.31 9.06
CA VAL A 234 -6.88 -13.83 9.46
C VAL A 234 -6.84 -12.32 9.30
N VAL A 235 -7.65 -11.79 8.39
CA VAL A 235 -7.83 -10.35 8.23
C VAL A 235 -9.15 -9.97 8.90
N ASP A 236 -9.20 -8.79 9.51
CA ASP A 236 -10.47 -8.25 10.00
C ASP A 236 -11.52 -8.20 8.88
N ARG A 237 -12.80 -8.23 9.26
CA ARG A 237 -13.89 -8.36 8.28
C ARG A 237 -14.15 -7.03 7.58
N GLN A 238 -13.59 -6.86 6.37
CA GLN A 238 -13.94 -5.77 5.47
C GLN A 238 -14.56 -6.30 4.18
N THR A 239 -15.89 -6.28 4.10
CA THR A 239 -16.65 -6.83 2.96
C THR A 239 -16.21 -6.28 1.60
N GLN A 240 -15.66 -5.06 1.55
CA GLN A 240 -15.21 -4.42 0.32
C GLN A 240 -13.87 -4.94 -0.22
N PHE A 241 -12.87 -5.22 0.64
CA PHE A 241 -11.49 -5.48 0.21
C PHE A 241 -11.04 -6.92 0.38
N ASN A 242 -11.68 -7.70 1.26
CA ASN A 242 -11.28 -9.08 1.55
C ASN A 242 -11.25 -9.98 0.29
N GLY A 243 -12.09 -9.71 -0.71
CA GLY A 243 -12.06 -10.42 -2.00
C GLY A 243 -10.74 -10.20 -2.75
N ALA A 244 -10.42 -8.93 -3.04
CA ALA A 244 -9.17 -8.55 -3.72
C ALA A 244 -7.92 -8.98 -2.93
N GLN A 245 -7.95 -8.87 -1.61
CA GLN A 245 -6.87 -9.37 -0.74
C GLN A 245 -6.68 -10.90 -0.87
N GLY A 246 -7.78 -11.66 -0.92
CA GLY A 246 -7.74 -13.10 -1.13
C GLY A 246 -7.15 -13.48 -2.49
N GLU A 247 -7.57 -12.80 -3.56
CA GLU A 247 -7.02 -12.98 -4.91
C GLU A 247 -5.52 -12.68 -4.97
N LEU A 248 -5.09 -11.57 -4.38
CA LEU A 248 -3.68 -11.20 -4.31
C LEU A 248 -2.85 -12.23 -3.55
N ALA A 249 -3.34 -12.72 -2.41
CA ALA A 249 -2.68 -13.77 -1.65
C ALA A 249 -2.53 -15.06 -2.48
N ASP A 250 -3.53 -15.38 -3.30
CA ASP A 250 -3.49 -16.52 -4.21
C ASP A 250 -2.51 -16.34 -5.36
N ILE A 251 -2.40 -15.13 -5.92
CA ILE A 251 -1.38 -14.79 -6.92
C ILE A 251 0.02 -15.02 -6.33
N TYR A 252 0.34 -14.43 -5.17
CA TYR A 252 1.64 -14.64 -4.53
C TYR A 252 1.92 -16.10 -4.18
N ARG A 253 0.88 -16.86 -3.80
CA ARG A 253 1.01 -18.30 -3.53
C ARG A 253 1.38 -19.08 -4.79
N ARG A 254 0.78 -18.76 -5.94
CA ARG A 254 1.10 -19.37 -7.24
C ARG A 254 2.49 -18.96 -7.74
N LEU A 255 2.90 -17.72 -7.48
CA LEU A 255 4.22 -17.19 -7.84
C LEU A 255 5.35 -17.69 -6.93
N ARG A 256 5.07 -18.56 -5.95
CA ARG A 256 6.08 -19.03 -5.01
C ARG A 256 7.22 -19.76 -5.72
N GLY A 257 8.44 -19.24 -5.55
CA GLY A 257 9.65 -19.80 -6.14
C GLY A 257 10.01 -19.18 -7.49
N HIS A 258 9.12 -18.39 -8.08
CA HIS A 258 9.49 -17.50 -9.16
C HIS A 258 10.37 -16.39 -8.61
N LYS A 259 11.50 -16.15 -9.29
CA LYS A 259 12.36 -15.00 -9.08
C LYS A 259 12.30 -14.16 -10.34
N GLN A 260 11.85 -12.92 -10.23
CA GLN A 260 12.03 -11.95 -11.27
C GLN A 260 13.13 -11.01 -10.80
N SER A 261 14.25 -10.99 -11.54
CA SER A 261 15.27 -9.98 -11.30
C SER A 261 14.74 -8.66 -11.81
N MET A 262 14.38 -7.79 -10.88
CA MET A 262 14.39 -6.36 -11.14
C MET A 262 15.85 -5.92 -11.35
N GLY A 263 16.09 -4.70 -11.83
CA GLY A 263 17.47 -4.22 -12.02
C GLY A 263 18.27 -4.16 -10.71
N PRO A 264 19.60 -3.97 -10.77
CA PRO A 264 20.48 -4.05 -9.61
C PRO A 264 20.00 -3.20 -8.43
N GLY A 265 19.93 -3.80 -7.24
CA GLY A 265 19.56 -3.13 -5.99
C GLY A 265 18.05 -3.02 -5.74
N MET A 266 17.21 -3.56 -6.61
CA MET A 266 15.77 -3.71 -6.38
C MET A 266 15.46 -5.03 -5.63
N PRO A 267 14.32 -5.13 -4.91
CA PRO A 267 13.89 -6.37 -4.29
C PRO A 267 13.68 -7.51 -5.31
N GLU A 268 14.04 -8.74 -4.92
CA GLU A 268 13.77 -10.01 -5.63
C GLU A 268 12.58 -10.79 -5.06
#